data_AF-A0A2V6Q391-F1
#
_entry.id   AF-A0A2V6Q391-F1
#
_cell.length_a   1.000
_cell.length_b   1.000
_cell.length_c   1.000
_cell.angle_alpha   90.00
_cell.angle_beta   90.00
_cell.angle_gamma   90.00
#
_symmetry.space_group_name_H-M   'P 1'
#
loop_
_entity.id
_entity.type
_entity.pdbx_description
1 polymer ?
#
loop_
_entity_poly.entity_id
_entity_poly.type
_entity_poly.pdbx_seq_one_letter_code
_entity_poly.pdbx_strand_id
1 'polypeptide(L)'
;MPVVSVTDPIDQVLALDLGARGIARFFVAGGAAAAARALRGARRILIATGFTVAPDTPETDGPPGAAVLGHALRRLGARVRYVTDPVNVPVLTAALA
;
A
#
# COMPACT_ATOMS: atom_id res chain seq x y z
N MET A 1 0.06 -13.75 24.02
CA MET A 1 0.49 -12.87 22.93
C MET A 1 0.77 -11.51 23.54
N PRO A 2 1.97 -10.92 23.43
CA PRO A 2 2.21 -9.62 24.03
C PRO A 2 1.33 -8.58 23.30
N VAL A 3 0.50 -7.89 24.05
CA VAL A 3 -0.36 -6.83 23.51
C VAL A 3 0.51 -5.60 23.36
N VAL A 4 0.99 -5.34 22.14
CA VAL A 4 1.55 -4.02 21.81
C VAL A 4 0.40 -3.03 21.94
N SER A 5 0.50 -2.07 22.86
CA SER A 5 -0.51 -1.01 22.98
C SER A 5 -0.39 -0.08 21.78
N VAL A 6 -1.09 -0.44 20.71
CA VAL A 6 -1.22 0.36 19.50
C VAL A 6 -2.39 1.29 19.73
N THR A 7 -2.15 2.57 20.00
CA THR A 7 -3.23 3.53 20.26
C THR A 7 -3.82 4.14 18.99
N ASP A 8 -3.12 4.04 17.86
CA ASP A 8 -3.57 4.56 16.57
C ASP A 8 -4.53 3.55 15.89
N PRO A 9 -5.79 3.94 15.58
CA PRO A 9 -6.75 3.05 14.93
C PRO A 9 -6.28 2.51 13.57
N ILE A 10 -5.47 3.26 12.82
CA ILE A 10 -4.92 2.80 11.53
C ILE A 10 -3.93 1.66 11.79
N ASP A 11 -3.03 1.83 12.74
CA ASP A 11 -2.06 0.80 13.08
C ASP A 11 -2.75 -0.45 13.64
N GLN A 12 -3.85 -0.31 14.39
CA GLN A 12 -4.64 -1.46 14.87
C GLN A 12 -5.22 -2.27 13.70
N VAL A 13 -5.77 -1.59 12.69
CA VAL A 13 -6.30 -2.25 11.49
C VAL A 13 -5.19 -2.93 10.70
N LEU A 14 -4.03 -2.27 10.54
CA LEU A 14 -2.88 -2.83 9.82
C LEU A 14 -2.25 -4.03 10.56
N ALA A 15 -2.41 -4.12 11.88
CA ALA A 15 -1.92 -5.23 12.68
C ALA A 15 -2.83 -6.48 12.65
N LEU A 16 -4.01 -6.41 12.03
CA LEU A 16 -4.92 -7.56 11.93
C LEU A 16 -4.31 -8.69 11.09
N ASP A 17 -4.05 -9.83 11.72
CA ASP A 17 -3.53 -11.03 11.06
C ASP A 17 -4.61 -12.09 10.85
N LEU A 18 -5.65 -11.73 10.09
CA LEU A 18 -6.82 -12.59 9.88
C LEU A 18 -6.47 -13.96 9.25
N GLY A 19 -5.40 -14.01 8.46
CA GLY A 19 -4.93 -15.23 7.81
C GLY A 19 -3.90 -16.03 8.62
N ALA A 20 -3.58 -15.61 9.85
CA ALA A 20 -2.51 -16.19 10.67
C ALA A 20 -1.18 -16.35 9.91
N ARG A 21 -0.84 -15.38 9.05
CA ARG A 21 0.37 -15.38 8.21
C ARG A 21 1.61 -14.91 8.97
N GLY A 22 1.44 -14.52 10.23
CA GLY A 22 2.49 -14.01 11.10
C GLY A 22 2.85 -12.56 10.77
N ILE A 23 1.92 -11.76 10.23
CA ILE A 23 2.19 -10.38 9.79
C ILE A 23 2.62 -9.46 10.93
N ALA A 24 2.19 -9.77 12.15
CA ALA A 24 2.51 -9.00 13.35
C ALA A 24 4.02 -8.85 13.60
N ARG A 25 4.85 -9.77 13.06
CA ARG A 25 6.32 -9.67 13.16
C ARG A 25 6.91 -8.51 12.35
N PHE A 26 6.18 -8.01 11.35
CA PHE A 26 6.59 -6.89 10.50
C PHE A 26 5.95 -5.57 10.93
N PHE A 27 5.10 -5.61 11.96
CA PHE A 27 4.41 -4.41 12.43
C PHE A 27 5.39 -3.41 13.03
N VAL A 28 5.25 -2.14 12.63
CA VAL A 28 6.02 -1.01 13.16
C VAL A 28 5.03 -0.04 13.80
N ALA A 29 5.10 0.10 15.12
CA ALA A 29 4.26 1.05 15.85
C ALA A 29 4.50 2.48 15.34
N GLY A 30 3.43 3.18 14.95
CA GLY A 30 3.48 4.51 14.34
C GLY A 30 3.99 4.52 12.90
N GLY A 31 4.20 3.37 12.27
CA GLY A 31 4.81 3.23 10.94
C GLY A 31 3.98 3.90 9.85
N ALA A 32 2.65 3.72 9.89
CA ALA A 32 1.75 4.34 8.91
C ALA A 32 1.80 5.88 8.99
N ALA A 33 1.74 6.43 10.21
CA ALA A 33 1.81 7.86 10.44
C ALA A 33 3.18 8.43 10.03
N ALA A 34 4.28 7.72 10.30
CA ALA A 34 5.62 8.11 9.88
C ALA A 34 5.75 8.14 8.35
N ALA A 35 5.25 7.12 7.66
CA ALA A 35 5.24 7.07 6.19
C ALA A 35 4.41 8.21 5.59
N ALA A 36 3.21 8.48 6.13
CA ALA A 36 2.38 9.59 5.69
C ALA A 36 3.07 10.95 5.85
N ARG A 37 3.79 11.15 6.97
CA ARG A 37 4.61 12.37 7.18
C ARG A 37 5.74 12.48 6.17
N ALA A 38 6.42 11.38 5.85
CA ALA A 38 7.50 11.37 4.85
C ALA A 38 7.01 11.72 3.44
N LEU A 39 5.77 11.36 3.10
CA LEU A 39 5.16 11.70 1.81
C LEU A 39 4.59 13.13 1.77
N ARG A 40 4.43 13.78 2.93
CA ARG A 40 3.83 15.11 3.02
C ARG A 40 4.71 16.16 2.33
N GLY A 41 4.13 16.85 1.34
CA GLY A 41 4.83 17.89 0.57
C GLY A 41 5.67 17.37 -0.61
N ALA A 42 5.73 16.05 -0.83
CA ALA A 42 6.39 15.49 -1.99
C ALA A 42 5.68 15.92 -3.28
N ARG A 43 6.43 16.47 -4.25
CA ARG A 43 5.88 17.00 -5.50
C ARG A 43 5.79 15.97 -6.63
N ARG A 44 6.63 14.94 -6.60
CA ARG A 44 6.71 13.87 -7.60
C ARG A 44 6.84 12.55 -6.89
N ILE A 45 5.96 11.61 -7.20
CA ILE A 45 5.90 10.31 -6.56
C ILE A 45 5.80 9.24 -7.65
N LEU A 46 6.61 8.20 -7.50
CA LEU A 46 6.50 6.96 -8.25
C LEU A 46 5.96 5.90 -7.30
N ILE A 47 4.86 5.25 -7.67
CA ILE A 47 4.29 4.14 -6.90
C ILE A 47 4.55 2.86 -7.68
N ALA A 48 5.27 1.92 -7.07
CA ALA A 48 5.48 0.58 -7.60
C ALA A 48 4.47 -0.37 -6.97
N THR A 49 3.81 -1.18 -7.79
CA THR A 49 2.85 -2.20 -7.33
C THR A 49 2.73 -3.31 -8.39
N GLY A 50 1.99 -4.37 -8.07
CA GLY A 50 1.87 -5.57 -8.89
C GLY A 50 2.78 -6.69 -8.38
N PHE A 51 2.24 -7.89 -8.36
CA PHE A 51 2.93 -9.11 -7.99
C PHE A 51 2.30 -10.28 -8.73
N THR A 52 3.13 -11.19 -9.22
CA THR A 52 2.71 -12.28 -10.09
C THR A 52 2.93 -13.60 -9.34
N VAL A 53 1.84 -14.25 -8.93
CA VAL A 53 1.90 -15.45 -8.07
C VAL A 53 2.30 -16.71 -8.83
N ALA A 54 2.06 -16.72 -10.15
CA ALA A 54 2.46 -17.75 -11.10
C ALA A 54 2.54 -17.12 -12.50
N PRO A 55 3.16 -17.76 -13.50
CA PRO A 55 3.19 -17.23 -14.88
C PRO A 55 1.81 -16.75 -15.34
N ASP A 56 1.75 -15.53 -15.89
CA ASP A 56 0.54 -14.86 -16.37
C ASP A 56 -0.61 -14.77 -15.35
N THR A 57 -0.30 -14.88 -14.06
CA THR A 57 -1.28 -14.84 -12.97
C THR A 57 -0.97 -13.67 -12.03
N PRO A 58 -1.41 -12.44 -12.37
CA PRO A 58 -1.25 -11.29 -11.49
C PRO A 58 -2.15 -11.43 -10.26
N GLU A 59 -1.67 -11.03 -9.09
CA GLU A 59 -2.49 -10.94 -7.88
C GLU A 59 -3.28 -9.63 -7.81
N THR A 60 -4.27 -9.59 -6.92
CA THR A 60 -5.12 -8.42 -6.70
C THR A 60 -4.69 -7.57 -5.51
N ASP A 61 -3.78 -8.06 -4.67
CA ASP A 61 -3.19 -7.30 -3.58
C ASP A 61 -2.16 -6.29 -4.12
N GLY A 62 -2.20 -5.06 -3.63
CA GLY A 62 -1.37 -3.96 -4.12
C GLY A 62 -2.10 -2.94 -5.00
N PRO A 63 -2.56 -3.27 -6.23
CA PRO A 63 -3.10 -2.28 -7.17
C PRO A 63 -4.22 -1.39 -6.63
N PRO A 64 -5.23 -1.90 -5.89
CA PRO A 64 -6.26 -1.04 -5.29
C PRO A 64 -5.69 -0.04 -4.27
N GLY A 65 -4.76 -0.49 -3.42
CA GLY A 65 -4.08 0.37 -2.45
C GLY A 65 -3.23 1.45 -3.11
N ALA A 66 -2.53 1.09 -4.19
CA ALA A 66 -1.76 2.05 -5.00
C ALA A 66 -2.66 3.10 -5.66
N ALA A 67 -3.82 2.69 -6.17
CA ALA A 67 -4.81 3.60 -6.75
C ALA A 67 -5.31 4.63 -5.71
N VAL A 68 -5.74 4.16 -4.53
CA VAL A 68 -6.22 5.02 -3.44
C VAL A 68 -5.12 5.97 -2.96
N LEU A 69 -3.91 5.46 -2.71
CA LEU A 69 -2.77 6.28 -2.26
C LEU A 69 -2.42 7.33 -3.31
N GLY A 70 -2.32 6.94 -4.58
CA GLY A 70 -2.00 7.87 -5.66
C GLY A 70 -3.09 8.92 -5.88
N HIS A 71 -4.37 8.58 -5.73
CA HIS A 71 -5.47 9.54 -5.76
C HIS A 71 -5.35 10.57 -4.62
N ALA A 72 -5.11 10.10 -3.38
CA ALA A 72 -4.93 10.99 -2.23
C ALA A 72 -3.73 11.94 -2.41
N LEU A 73 -2.60 11.43 -2.90
CA LEU A 73 -1.40 12.24 -3.13
C LEU A 73 -1.59 13.26 -4.26
N ARG A 74 -2.32 12.91 -5.33
CA ARG A 74 -2.72 13.88 -6.37
C ARG A 74 -3.58 15.01 -5.81
N ARG A 75 -4.54 14.70 -4.92
CA ARG A 75 -5.36 15.72 -4.24
C ARG A 75 -4.53 16.65 -3.34
N LEU A 76 -3.39 16.18 -2.85
CA LEU A 76 -2.41 16.98 -2.10
C LEU A 76 -1.41 17.75 -2.99
N GLY A 77 -1.59 17.70 -4.32
CA GLY A 77 -0.79 18.45 -5.29
C GLY A 77 0.43 17.72 -5.86
N ALA A 78 0.61 16.42 -5.55
CA ALA A 78 1.71 15.64 -6.10
C ALA A 78 1.41 15.17 -7.54
N ARG A 79 2.45 15.11 -8.38
CA ARG A 79 2.41 14.37 -9.64
C ARG A 79 2.75 12.91 -9.38
N VAL A 80 1.79 12.02 -9.57
CA VAL A 80 1.94 10.57 -9.31
C VAL A 80 2.07 9.81 -10.63
N ARG A 81 3.09 8.97 -10.73
CA ARG A 81 3.25 7.94 -11.78
C ARG A 81 3.24 6.56 -11.15
N TYR A 82 2.81 5.57 -11.91
CA TYR A 82 2.83 4.17 -11.50
C TYR A 82 3.84 3.38 -12.32
N VAL A 83 4.43 2.36 -11.71
CA VAL A 83 5.27 1.37 -12.38
C VAL A 83 4.85 -0.02 -11.95
N THR A 84 4.75 -0.91 -12.93
CA THR A 84 4.43 -2.32 -12.75
C THR A 84 4.99 -3.10 -13.94
N ASP A 85 5.14 -4.41 -13.81
CA ASP A 85 5.52 -5.29 -14.91
C ASP A 85 4.34 -5.52 -15.89
N PRO A 86 4.60 -5.94 -17.14
CA PRO A 86 3.56 -6.07 -18.16
C PRO A 86 2.37 -6.95 -17.77
N VAL A 87 2.58 -8.02 -17.01
CA VAL A 87 1.53 -8.97 -16.60
C VAL A 87 0.54 -8.29 -15.64
N ASN A 88 1.01 -7.35 -14.82
CA ASN A 88 0.20 -6.61 -13.86
C ASN A 88 -0.48 -5.35 -14.43
N VAL A 89 -0.14 -4.93 -15.66
CA VAL A 89 -0.73 -3.73 -16.30
C VAL A 89 -2.27 -3.78 -16.35
N PRO A 90 -2.93 -4.88 -16.75
CA PRO A 90 -4.39 -4.92 -16.80
C PRO A 90 -5.04 -4.71 -15.43
N VAL A 91 -4.52 -5.37 -14.38
CA VAL A 91 -5.05 -5.27 -13.02
C VAL A 91 -4.85 -3.87 -12.45
N LEU A 92 -3.66 -3.29 -12.65
CA LEU A 92 -3.39 -1.91 -12.27
C LEU A 92 -4.29 -0.92 -13.01
N THR A 93 -4.48 -1.11 -14.32
CA THR A 93 -5.35 -0.23 -15.12
C THR A 93 -6.79 -0.29 -14.62
N ALA A 94 -7.30 -1.48 -14.31
CA ALA A 94 -8.63 -1.65 -13.74
C ALA A 94 -8.78 -0.97 -12.37
N ALA A 95 -7.76 -1.03 -11.52
CA ALA A 95 -7.78 -0.35 -10.21
C ALA A 95 -7.70 1.18 -10.32
N LEU A 96 -7.19 1.72 -11.43
CA LEU A 96 -7.04 3.17 -11.66
C LEU A 96 -8.24 3.82 -12.36
N ALA A 97 -9.17 3.02 -12.89
CA ALA A 97 -10.37 3.48 -13.57
C ALA A 97 -11.40 4.05 -12.58
#